data_AF-A0A967WM06-F1
#
_entry.id   AF-A0A967WM06-F1
#
_cell.length_a   1.000
_cell.length_b   1.000
_cell.length_c   1.000
_cell.angle_alpha   90.00
_cell.angle_beta   90.00
_cell.angle_gamma   90.00
#
_symmetry.space_group_name_H-M   'P 1'
#
loop_
_entity.id
_entity.type
_entity.pdbx_description
1 polymer ?
#
loop_
_entity_poly.entity_id
_entity_poly.type
_entity_poly.pdbx_seq_one_letter_code
_entity_poly.pdbx_strand_id
1 'polypeptide(L)'
;FAALLVVATAGSLGVHYTYAGFPRPPFQEAVSYLRNYVGSADVVVHTNKLTYFPMHVYGPDVSGVFLADPAGSPQDTLALPTQEAMGIFATASIAEGVGEAERVWLVYFPREMEEVGASEGEHPALAWLEGRFVQVGREHFSDLIVSLYRREDP
;
A
#
# COMPACT_ATOMS: atom_id res chain seq x y z
N PHE A 1 -32.36 27.90 10.94
CA PHE A 1 -30.98 27.61 11.36
C PHE A 1 -30.78 26.18 11.85
N ALA A 2 -31.45 25.74 12.92
CA ALA A 2 -31.26 24.37 13.46
C ALA A 2 -31.53 23.24 12.45
N ALA A 3 -32.62 23.30 11.69
CA ALA A 3 -32.93 22.25 10.69
C ALA A 3 -31.88 22.15 9.56
N LEU A 4 -31.41 23.30 9.05
CA LEU A 4 -30.33 23.35 8.05
C LEU A 4 -29.02 22.81 8.61
N LEU A 5 -28.68 23.13 9.87
CA LEU A 5 -27.50 22.59 10.53
C LEU A 5 -27.58 21.07 10.68
N VAL A 6 -28.74 20.53 11.08
CA VAL A 6 -28.95 19.08 11.21
C VAL A 6 -28.81 18.39 9.85
N VAL A 7 -29.42 18.92 8.79
CA VAL A 7 -29.31 18.34 7.45
C VAL A 7 -27.88 18.39 6.92
N ALA A 8 -27.19 19.53 7.08
CA ALA A 8 -25.80 19.68 6.65
C ALA A 8 -24.87 18.73 7.43
N THR A 9 -25.08 18.60 8.75
CA THR A 9 -24.27 17.72 9.61
C THR A 9 -24.53 16.25 9.26
N ALA A 10 -25.78 15.84 9.15
CA ALA A 10 -26.13 14.46 8.80
C ALA A 10 -25.63 14.07 7.40
N GLY A 11 -25.79 14.96 6.41
CA GLY A 11 -25.26 14.74 5.06
C GLY A 11 -23.73 14.66 5.03
N SER A 12 -23.05 15.56 5.74
CA SER A 12 -21.58 15.57 5.85
C SER A 12 -21.06 14.31 6.54
N LEU A 13 -21.69 13.88 7.65
CA LEU A 13 -21.35 12.65 8.34
C LEU A 13 -21.61 11.43 7.45
N GLY A 14 -22.74 11.39 6.75
CA GLY A 14 -23.06 10.33 5.79
C GLY A 14 -21.94 10.14 4.77
N VAL A 15 -21.56 11.22 4.07
CA VAL A 15 -20.45 11.19 3.11
C VAL A 15 -19.14 10.81 3.78
N HIS A 16 -18.84 11.34 4.97
CA HIS A 16 -17.59 11.07 5.67
C HIS A 16 -17.41 9.59 6.04
N TYR A 17 -18.49 8.94 6.52
CA TYR A 17 -18.47 7.54 6.95
C TYR A 17 -18.60 6.53 5.82
N THR A 18 -19.18 6.90 4.67
CA THR A 18 -19.27 6.03 3.49
C THR A 18 -18.14 6.24 2.49
N TYR A 19 -17.22 7.18 2.75
CA TYR A 19 -16.11 7.46 1.84
C TYR A 19 -15.10 6.32 1.81
N ALA A 20 -14.90 5.73 0.63
CA ALA A 20 -14.00 4.60 0.41
C ALA A 20 -12.89 4.88 -0.64
N GLY A 21 -12.66 6.15 -1.00
CA GLY A 21 -11.61 6.55 -1.94
C GLY A 21 -10.29 6.92 -1.25
N PHE A 22 -9.30 7.36 -2.01
CA PHE A 22 -8.01 7.83 -1.50
C PHE A 22 -8.18 9.00 -0.52
N PRO A 23 -7.53 8.99 0.66
CA PRO A 23 -6.51 8.03 1.12
C PRO A 23 -7.08 6.94 2.05
N ARG A 24 -8.39 6.68 2.03
CA ARG A 24 -9.12 5.76 2.92
C ARG A 24 -9.86 4.65 2.14
N PRO A 25 -9.16 3.86 1.31
CA PRO A 25 -9.73 2.64 0.73
C PRO A 25 -10.19 1.67 1.85
N PRO A 26 -10.99 0.63 1.51
CA PRO A 26 -11.42 -0.38 2.47
C PRO A 26 -10.26 -1.32 2.86
N PHE A 27 -9.30 -0.81 3.64
CA PHE A 27 -8.10 -1.54 4.06
C PHE A 27 -8.40 -2.83 4.83
N GLN A 28 -9.49 -2.87 5.60
CA GLN A 28 -9.90 -4.07 6.33
C GLN A 28 -10.30 -5.20 5.37
N GLU A 29 -10.92 -4.87 4.23
CA GLU A 29 -11.27 -5.84 3.19
C GLU A 29 -10.00 -6.33 2.48
N ALA A 30 -9.06 -5.43 2.16
CA ALA A 30 -7.78 -5.77 1.56
C ALA A 30 -6.93 -6.69 2.47
N VAL A 31 -6.91 -6.42 3.77
CA VAL A 31 -6.26 -7.29 4.77
C VAL A 31 -6.93 -8.66 4.84
N SER A 32 -8.27 -8.69 4.85
CA SER A 32 -9.02 -9.95 4.89
C SER A 32 -8.76 -10.79 3.64
N TYR A 33 -8.65 -10.15 2.48
CA TYR A 33 -8.22 -10.78 1.25
C TYR A 33 -6.81 -11.37 1.39
N LEU A 34 -5.80 -10.56 1.75
CA LEU A 34 -4.43 -11.05 1.91
C LEU A 34 -4.33 -12.23 2.88
N ARG A 35 -5.04 -12.18 4.02
CA ARG A 35 -5.05 -13.26 5.01
C ARG A 35 -5.50 -14.61 4.43
N ASN A 36 -6.36 -14.60 3.41
CA ASN A 36 -6.86 -15.83 2.79
C ASN A 36 -5.93 -16.38 1.69
N TYR A 37 -5.04 -15.57 1.13
CA TYR A 37 -4.28 -15.93 -0.08
C TYR A 37 -2.76 -15.87 0.06
N VAL A 38 -2.25 -15.09 1.03
CA VAL A 38 -0.81 -15.00 1.32
C VAL A 38 -0.34 -16.32 1.91
N GLY A 39 0.60 -16.96 1.21
CA GLY A 39 1.30 -18.14 1.71
C GLY A 39 2.39 -17.77 2.72
N SER A 40 2.83 -18.74 3.52
CA SER A 40 3.87 -18.53 4.54
C SER A 40 5.25 -18.16 3.98
N ALA A 41 5.49 -18.39 2.68
CA ALA A 41 6.72 -18.03 1.98
C ALA A 41 6.52 -16.83 1.03
N ASP A 42 5.30 -16.28 0.95
CA ASP A 42 5.03 -15.08 0.18
C ASP A 42 5.47 -13.86 0.99
N VAL A 43 5.71 -12.73 0.31
CA VAL A 43 5.98 -11.45 0.95
C VAL A 43 4.99 -10.38 0.51
N VAL A 44 4.55 -9.54 1.44
CA VAL A 44 3.70 -8.38 1.15
C VAL A 44 4.57 -7.12 1.20
N VAL A 45 4.62 -6.40 0.08
CA VAL A 45 5.40 -5.16 -0.07
C VAL A 45 4.46 -4.01 -0.38
N HIS A 46 4.56 -2.97 0.42
CA HIS A 46 3.81 -1.73 0.27
C HIS A 46 4.70 -0.67 -0.39
N THR A 47 4.21 0.02 -1.42
CA THR A 47 5.00 1.06 -2.10
C THR A 47 5.32 2.25 -1.20
N ASN A 48 4.51 2.47 -0.16
CA ASN A 48 4.73 3.54 0.81
C ASN A 48 4.06 3.25 2.16
N LYS A 49 4.32 4.15 3.11
CA LYS A 49 3.73 4.13 4.45
C LYS A 49 2.21 4.31 4.51
N LEU A 50 1.59 4.96 3.52
CA LEU A 50 0.15 5.24 3.50
C LEU A 50 -0.67 3.98 3.22
N THR A 51 -0.13 3.02 2.46
CA THR A 51 -0.75 1.70 2.32
C THR A 51 -0.40 0.77 3.48
N TYR A 52 0.83 0.86 4.00
CA TYR A 52 1.31 -0.02 5.08
C TYR A 52 0.60 0.19 6.42
N PHE A 53 0.62 1.41 6.97
CA PHE A 53 0.18 1.64 8.34
C PHE A 53 -1.29 1.26 8.60
N PRO A 54 -2.26 1.63 7.74
CA PRO A 54 -3.63 1.20 7.93
C PRO A 54 -3.79 -0.32 7.91
N MET A 55 -3.09 -1.01 7.00
CA MET A 55 -3.15 -2.47 6.90
C MET A 55 -2.50 -3.15 8.11
N HIS A 56 -1.39 -2.61 8.61
CA HIS A 56 -0.77 -3.08 9.86
C HIS A 56 -1.71 -2.93 11.07
N VAL A 57 -2.51 -1.85 11.12
CA VAL A 57 -3.53 -1.66 12.17
C VAL A 57 -4.67 -2.68 12.07
N TYR A 58 -5.19 -2.95 10.87
CA TYR A 58 -6.31 -3.87 10.67
C TYR A 58 -5.91 -5.35 10.67
N GLY A 59 -4.65 -5.67 10.41
CA GLY A 59 -4.14 -7.04 10.31
C GLY A 59 -2.66 -7.13 10.65
N PRO A 60 -2.28 -6.99 11.93
CA PRO A 60 -0.89 -7.11 12.36
C PRO A 60 -0.32 -8.52 12.14
N ASP A 61 -1.17 -9.51 11.91
CA ASP A 61 -0.82 -10.89 11.55
C ASP A 61 -0.41 -11.06 10.07
N VAL A 62 -0.82 -10.14 9.19
CA VAL A 62 -0.38 -10.12 7.80
C VAL A 62 0.96 -9.40 7.74
N SER A 63 2.04 -10.18 7.78
CA SER A 63 3.40 -9.65 7.71
C SER A 63 3.64 -8.92 6.39
N GLY A 64 4.20 -7.72 6.48
CA GLY A 64 4.54 -6.91 5.32
C GLY A 64 5.63 -5.90 5.63
N VAL A 65 6.20 -5.34 4.58
CA VAL A 65 7.20 -4.27 4.63
C VAL A 65 6.76 -3.11 3.74
N PHE A 66 7.36 -1.94 3.91
CA PHE A 66 7.09 -0.79 3.06
C PHE A 66 8.37 -0.15 2.56
N LEU A 67 8.32 0.39 1.34
CA LEU A 67 9.46 1.07 0.75
C LEU A 67 9.63 2.46 1.38
N ALA A 68 10.89 2.83 1.59
CA ALA A 68 11.24 4.18 1.97
C ALA A 68 10.86 5.17 0.85
N ASP A 69 10.34 6.33 1.23
CA ASP A 69 10.14 7.42 0.29
C ASP A 69 11.51 7.93 -0.22
N PRO A 70 11.61 8.45 -1.47
CA PRO A 70 12.84 9.03 -1.96
C PRO A 70 13.32 10.17 -1.05
N ALA A 71 14.62 10.18 -0.74
CA ALA A 71 15.21 11.15 0.17
C ALA A 71 14.96 12.60 -0.31
N GLY A 72 14.42 13.44 0.57
CA GLY A 72 14.11 14.84 0.25
C GLY A 72 12.86 15.04 -0.61
N SER A 73 12.11 13.98 -0.92
CA SER A 73 10.79 14.11 -1.54
C SER A 73 9.79 14.76 -0.57
N PRO A 74 8.70 15.37 -1.08
CA PRO A 74 7.61 15.85 -0.21
C PRO A 74 6.96 14.74 0.63
N GLN A 75 7.15 13.48 0.24
CA GLN A 75 6.63 12.31 0.94
C GLN A 75 7.57 11.81 2.03
N ASP A 76 8.87 12.19 2.02
CA ASP A 76 9.89 11.85 3.03
C ASP A 76 9.60 12.52 4.38
N THR A 77 8.61 11.97 5.07
CA THR A 77 8.01 12.54 6.28
C THR A 77 8.13 11.60 7.48
N LEU A 78 8.58 10.36 7.27
CA LEU A 78 8.74 9.36 8.32
C LEU A 78 10.20 9.27 8.77
N ALA A 79 10.58 10.21 9.64
CA ALA A 79 11.94 10.29 10.18
C ALA A 79 12.35 9.02 10.94
N LEU A 80 13.64 8.69 10.89
CA LEU A 80 14.22 7.52 11.58
C LEU A 80 13.84 7.42 13.07
N PRO A 81 13.87 8.49 13.89
CA PRO A 81 13.46 8.38 15.29
C PRO A 81 12.01 7.92 15.48
N THR A 82 11.12 8.25 14.54
CA THR A 82 9.73 7.78 14.56
C THR A 82 9.67 6.28 14.28
N GLN A 83 10.46 5.79 13.33
CA GLN A 83 10.56 4.37 13.00
C GLN A 83 11.10 3.56 14.20
N GLU A 84 12.15 4.06 14.86
CA GLU A 84 12.71 3.46 16.08
C GLU A 84 11.70 3.41 17.22
N ALA A 85 10.95 4.49 17.44
CA ALA A 85 9.91 4.54 18.47
C ALA A 85 8.76 3.55 18.20
N MET A 86 8.46 3.29 16.94
CA MET A 86 7.41 2.36 16.52
C MET A 86 7.90 0.91 16.38
N GLY A 87 9.21 0.68 16.30
CA GLY A 87 9.79 -0.63 15.95
C GLY A 87 9.43 -1.09 14.54
N ILE A 88 9.10 -0.15 13.64
CA ILE A 88 8.64 -0.39 12.27
C ILE A 88 9.56 0.37 11.33
N PHE A 89 10.26 -0.34 10.46
CA PHE A 89 11.30 0.22 9.59
C PHE A 89 10.93 0.11 8.11
N ALA A 90 11.25 1.17 7.37
CA ALA A 90 11.17 1.16 5.91
C ALA A 90 12.31 0.32 5.32
N THR A 91 12.02 -0.42 4.26
CA THR A 91 13.04 -1.09 3.44
C THR A 91 13.60 -0.10 2.42
N ALA A 92 14.91 -0.15 2.18
CA ALA A 92 15.58 0.82 1.31
C ALA A 92 15.31 0.57 -0.19
N SER A 93 14.87 -0.65 -0.55
CA SER A 93 14.57 -0.98 -1.93
C SER A 93 13.56 -2.12 -2.06
N ILE A 94 12.90 -2.20 -3.22
CA ILE A 94 12.05 -3.33 -3.58
C ILE A 94 12.79 -4.67 -3.57
N ALA A 95 14.08 -4.68 -3.94
CA ALA A 95 14.90 -5.90 -3.91
C ALA A 95 15.08 -6.42 -2.48
N GLU A 96 15.34 -5.51 -1.53
CA GLU A 96 15.42 -5.84 -0.10
C GLU A 96 14.07 -6.31 0.45
N GLY A 97 12.99 -5.59 0.11
CA GLY A 97 11.65 -5.95 0.57
C GLY A 97 11.14 -7.29 0.02
N VAL A 98 11.60 -7.69 -1.17
CA VAL A 98 11.26 -8.98 -1.78
C VAL A 98 12.15 -10.12 -1.29
N GLY A 99 13.45 -9.88 -1.13
CA GLY A 99 14.41 -10.91 -0.76
C GLY A 99 14.40 -12.11 -1.73
N GLU A 100 14.31 -13.31 -1.17
CA GLU A 100 14.31 -14.58 -1.91
C GLU A 100 12.90 -15.09 -2.25
N ALA A 101 11.85 -14.31 -1.96
CA ALA A 101 10.47 -14.75 -2.19
C ALA A 101 10.21 -15.06 -3.67
N GLU A 102 9.49 -16.15 -3.92
CA GLU A 102 9.00 -16.53 -5.24
C GLU A 102 7.69 -15.82 -5.59
N ARG A 103 6.91 -15.42 -4.57
CA ARG A 103 5.62 -14.75 -4.71
C ARG A 103 5.61 -13.45 -3.90
N VAL A 104 5.26 -12.38 -4.58
CA VAL A 104 5.25 -11.01 -4.02
C VAL A 104 3.86 -10.42 -4.19
N TRP A 105 3.29 -9.92 -3.11
CA TRP A 105 2.06 -9.15 -3.08
C TRP A 105 2.41 -7.67 -3.00
N LEU A 106 2.32 -6.96 -4.11
CA LEU A 106 2.56 -5.52 -4.16
C LEU A 106 1.26 -4.76 -3.85
N VAL A 107 1.32 -3.85 -2.88
CA VAL A 107 0.19 -3.02 -2.44
C VAL A 107 0.49 -1.55 -2.70
N TYR A 108 -0.35 -0.90 -3.51
CA TYR A 108 -0.09 0.47 -3.97
C TYR A 108 -1.36 1.26 -4.34
N PHE A 109 -1.20 2.58 -4.44
CA PHE A 109 -2.24 3.47 -4.98
C PHE A 109 -1.96 3.72 -6.48
N PRO A 110 -2.94 3.58 -7.40
CA PRO A 110 -2.74 3.89 -8.82
C PRO A 110 -2.29 5.33 -9.05
N ARG A 111 -2.86 6.28 -8.29
CA ARG A 111 -2.46 7.69 -8.34
C ARG A 111 -0.97 7.90 -8.09
N GLU A 112 -0.38 7.18 -7.13
CA GLU A 112 1.06 7.28 -6.85
C GLU A 112 1.88 6.86 -8.08
N MET A 113 1.47 5.78 -8.75
CA MET A 113 2.14 5.31 -9.96
C MET A 113 2.02 6.33 -11.10
N GLU A 114 0.85 6.97 -11.23
CA GLU A 114 0.62 8.03 -12.23
C GLU A 114 1.44 9.29 -11.94
N GLU A 115 1.54 9.70 -10.67
CA GLU A 115 2.32 10.87 -10.25
C GLU A 115 3.82 10.67 -10.53
N VAL A 116 4.38 9.51 -10.17
CA VAL A 116 5.77 9.15 -10.49
C VAL A 116 5.95 9.00 -12.00
N GLY A 117 5.00 8.36 -12.68
CA GLY A 117 4.91 8.24 -14.13
C GLY A 117 5.08 9.56 -14.88
N ALA A 118 4.46 10.62 -14.36
CA ALA A 118 4.48 11.95 -14.96
C ALA A 118 5.77 12.74 -14.70
N SER A 119 6.51 12.44 -13.62
CA SER A 119 7.70 13.21 -13.22
C SER A 119 9.03 12.50 -13.50
N GLU A 120 9.11 11.21 -13.20
CA GLU A 120 10.35 10.43 -13.11
C GLU A 120 10.33 9.17 -13.99
N GLY A 121 9.21 8.89 -14.65
CA GLY A 121 9.00 7.69 -15.45
C GLY A 121 8.36 6.57 -14.63
N GLU A 122 8.60 5.32 -15.00
CA GLU A 122 7.97 4.18 -14.33
C GLU A 122 8.38 4.08 -12.85
N HIS A 123 7.42 3.75 -11.98
CA HIS A 123 7.68 3.60 -10.56
C HIS A 123 8.77 2.52 -10.31
N PRO A 124 9.85 2.82 -9.57
CA PRO A 124 11.00 1.91 -9.45
C PRO A 124 10.64 0.50 -8.97
N ALA A 125 9.65 0.39 -8.07
CA ALA A 125 9.15 -0.90 -7.60
C ALA A 125 8.47 -1.73 -8.69
N LEU A 126 7.65 -1.09 -9.54
CA LEU A 126 6.98 -1.76 -10.65
C LEU A 126 8.01 -2.19 -11.71
N ALA A 127 8.86 -1.27 -12.14
CA ALA A 127 9.90 -1.55 -13.13
C ALA A 127 10.82 -2.72 -12.70
N TRP A 128 11.17 -2.79 -11.41
CA TRP A 128 12.00 -3.88 -10.88
C TRP A 128 11.27 -5.23 -10.87
N LEU A 129 9.98 -5.24 -10.48
CA LEU A 129 9.16 -6.43 -10.42
C LEU A 129 8.85 -6.96 -11.83
N GLU A 130 8.42 -6.10 -12.74
CA GLU A 130 8.07 -6.49 -14.12
C GLU A 130 9.27 -6.97 -14.92
N GLY A 131 10.49 -6.59 -14.55
CA GLY A 131 11.72 -7.13 -15.13
C GLY A 131 12.16 -8.50 -14.59
N ARG A 132 11.49 -9.06 -13.56
CA ARG A 132 11.94 -10.28 -12.84
C ARG A 132 10.81 -11.27 -12.49
N PHE A 133 9.57 -10.79 -12.51
CA PHE A 133 8.38 -11.50 -12.10
C PHE A 133 7.27 -11.26 -13.12
N VAL A 134 6.38 -12.22 -13.24
CA VAL A 134 5.15 -12.09 -14.01
C VAL A 134 4.02 -11.77 -13.04
N GLN A 135 3.21 -10.79 -13.40
CA GLN A 135 1.98 -10.52 -12.68
C GLN A 135 0.95 -11.62 -12.96
N VAL A 136 0.51 -12.33 -11.92
CA VAL A 136 -0.44 -13.44 -12.02
C VAL A 136 -1.79 -13.14 -11.37
N GLY A 137 -1.93 -11.99 -10.72
CA GLY A 137 -3.19 -11.54 -10.14
C GLY A 137 -3.21 -10.04 -9.86
N ARG A 138 -4.41 -9.47 -9.81
CA ARG A 138 -4.66 -8.08 -9.41
C ARG A 138 -6.07 -7.95 -8.85
N GLU A 139 -6.17 -7.42 -7.65
CA GLU A 139 -7.43 -7.15 -6.96
C GLU A 139 -7.54 -5.66 -6.62
N HIS A 140 -8.75 -5.12 -6.72
CA HIS A 140 -9.04 -3.71 -6.52
C HIS A 140 -9.91 -3.49 -5.28
N PHE A 141 -9.47 -2.59 -4.41
CA PHE A 141 -10.17 -2.15 -3.21
C PHE A 141 -10.40 -0.64 -3.32
N SER A 142 -11.37 -0.24 -4.13
CA SER A 142 -11.55 1.14 -4.59
C SER A 142 -10.25 1.69 -5.21
N ASP A 143 -9.59 2.62 -4.53
CA ASP A 143 -8.37 3.27 -5.01
C ASP A 143 -7.09 2.53 -4.60
N LEU A 144 -7.18 1.37 -3.94
CA LEU A 144 -6.05 0.53 -3.56
C LEU A 144 -5.94 -0.69 -4.47
N ILE A 145 -4.74 -1.01 -4.94
CA ILE A 145 -4.47 -2.22 -5.71
C ILE A 145 -3.61 -3.17 -4.89
N VAL A 146 -3.98 -4.46 -4.94
CA VAL A 146 -3.16 -5.58 -4.49
C VAL A 146 -2.83 -6.44 -5.71
N SER A 147 -1.58 -6.40 -6.17
CA SER A 147 -1.10 -7.18 -7.32
C SER A 147 -0.24 -8.35 -6.85
N LEU A 148 -0.50 -9.54 -7.38
CA LEU A 148 0.31 -10.74 -7.13
C LEU A 148 1.29 -10.95 -8.27
N TYR A 149 2.57 -11.03 -7.93
CA TYR A 149 3.67 -11.35 -8.81
C TYR A 149 4.28 -12.71 -8.46
N ARG A 150 4.70 -13.46 -9.48
CA ARG A 150 5.42 -14.73 -9.33
C ARG A 150 6.70 -14.69 -10.14
N ARG A 151 7.80 -15.17 -9.56
CA ARG A 151 9.10 -15.25 -10.22
C ARG A 151 8.99 -16.15 -11.45
N GLU A 152 9.58 -15.75 -12.56
CA GLU A 152 9.72 -16.65 -13.71
C GLU A 152 10.70 -17.76 -13.34
N ASP A 153 10.30 -19.02 -13.54
CA ASP A 153 11.25 -20.13 -13.48
C ASP A 153 12.27 -19.97 -14.64
N PRO A 154 13.58 -20.18 -14.39
CA PRO A 154 14.64 -20.09 -15.41
C PRO A 154 14.46 -21.02 -16.61
#